data_AF-W4H8S5-F1
#
_entry.id   AF-W4H8S5-F1
#
_cell.length_a   1.000
_cell.length_b   1.000
_cell.length_c   1.000
_cell.angle_alpha   90.00
_cell.angle_beta   90.00
_cell.angle_gamma   90.00
#
_symmetry.space_group_name_H-M   'P 1'
#
loop_
_entity.id
_entity.type
_entity.pdbx_description
1 polymer ?
#
loop_
_entity_poly.entity_id
_entity_poly.type
_entity_poly.pdbx_seq_one_letter_code
_entity_poly.pdbx_strand_id
1 'polypeptide(L)'
;MTAAPPQPASIATIAPCLPGATRARENLTSQQRRAIYETLLEQSTDGGLPYGALHDLAVKFRCHWRTISRVWTRGRASLRNGNDVADVASRLQGNVGRKKTRTSEEIEQAIKTVPHFARQTLRSVAHQSNIPKSTIIRHIRETKRLKARSSYVKPLLTEDNLKTRLKFAMNFVRPSASGTHIFASMHQYVHVDEKWFYLTKVKRNFYVYDDEDIALRSVKSKQFITKVMLLAAVARPRYDSSKKKFFDGKVGVWPFVEVAPAKRTSKNRPKGLP
;
A
#
# COMPACT_ATOMS: atom_id res chain seq x y z
N MET A 1 6.79 55.60 -10.65
CA MET A 1 5.86 54.95 -11.61
C MET A 1 6.49 53.60 -11.90
N THR A 2 6.03 52.47 -11.39
CA THR A 2 4.68 51.89 -11.43
C THR A 2 4.53 50.92 -10.24
N ALA A 3 3.49 51.14 -9.43
CA ALA A 3 3.14 50.29 -8.30
C ALA A 3 2.51 48.97 -8.78
N ALA A 4 2.89 47.85 -8.16
CA ALA A 4 2.28 46.55 -8.39
C ALA A 4 0.84 46.52 -7.82
N PRO A 5 -0.11 45.89 -8.52
CA PRO A 5 -1.51 45.84 -8.07
C PRO A 5 -1.69 44.86 -6.89
N PRO A 6 -2.58 45.17 -5.93
CA PRO A 6 -2.91 44.25 -4.84
C PRO A 6 -3.79 43.09 -5.35
N GLN A 7 -3.53 41.88 -4.84
CA GLN A 7 -4.34 40.69 -5.11
C GLN A 7 -5.73 40.78 -4.43
N PRO A 8 -6.80 40.24 -5.04
CA PRO A 8 -8.14 40.29 -4.47
C PRO A 8 -8.29 39.34 -3.27
N ALA A 9 -8.88 39.88 -2.19
CA ALA A 9 -9.24 39.12 -0.99
C ALA A 9 -10.30 38.05 -1.31
N SER A 10 -10.02 36.81 -0.90
CA SER A 10 -10.97 35.69 -0.94
C SER A 10 -12.12 35.96 0.04
N ILE A 11 -13.29 36.34 -0.49
CA ILE A 11 -14.53 36.40 0.28
C ILE A 11 -15.00 34.95 0.46
N ALA A 12 -14.81 34.41 1.66
CA ALA A 12 -15.44 33.15 2.06
C ALA A 12 -16.97 33.37 2.15
N THR A 13 -17.70 32.86 1.17
CA THR A 13 -19.16 32.77 1.21
C THR A 13 -19.58 31.90 2.40
N ILE A 14 -20.09 32.54 3.47
CA ILE A 14 -20.73 31.85 4.59
C ILE A 14 -22.10 31.38 4.10
N ALA A 15 -22.26 30.07 3.93
CA ALA A 15 -23.57 29.46 3.73
C ALA A 15 -24.46 29.71 4.97
N PRO A 16 -25.73 30.11 4.82
CA PRO A 16 -26.62 30.31 5.95
C PRO A 16 -26.94 28.96 6.61
N CYS A 17 -26.54 28.81 7.87
CA CYS A 17 -26.89 27.67 8.71
C CYS A 17 -28.40 27.65 9.03
N LEU A 18 -29.04 26.50 8.78
CA LEU A 18 -30.40 26.21 9.22
C LEU A 18 -30.51 26.24 10.76
N PRO A 19 -31.53 26.90 11.34
CA PRO A 19 -31.77 26.89 12.78
C PRO A 19 -32.56 25.64 13.17
N GLY A 20 -31.94 24.71 13.92
CA GLY A 20 -32.69 23.55 14.43
C GLY A 20 -31.91 22.34 14.94
N ALA A 21 -30.58 22.30 14.84
CA ALA A 21 -29.81 21.21 15.45
C ALA A 21 -29.41 21.56 16.89
N THR A 22 -30.13 21.03 17.89
CA THR A 22 -29.61 20.96 19.26
C THR A 22 -28.36 20.08 19.23
N ARG A 23 -27.18 20.69 19.14
CA ARG A 23 -25.90 19.98 19.21
C ARG A 23 -25.90 19.12 20.48
N ALA A 24 -25.74 17.80 20.32
CA ALA A 24 -25.50 16.90 21.43
C ALA A 24 -24.41 17.50 22.31
N ARG A 25 -24.65 17.62 23.62
CA ARG A 25 -23.69 18.25 24.55
C ARG A 25 -22.37 17.50 24.48
N GLU A 26 -21.34 18.15 23.94
CA GLU A 26 -20.01 17.58 23.80
C GLU A 26 -19.40 17.33 25.18
N ASN A 27 -18.65 16.23 25.31
CA ASN A 27 -17.91 15.94 26.53
C ASN A 27 -16.71 16.90 26.64
N LEU A 28 -16.44 17.39 27.85
CA LEU A 28 -15.27 18.24 28.12
C LEU A 28 -13.97 17.53 27.70
N THR A 29 -13.12 18.23 26.95
CA THR A 29 -11.81 17.74 26.55
C THR A 29 -10.86 17.63 27.75
N SER A 30 -9.78 16.87 27.61
CA SER A 30 -8.77 16.72 28.68
C SER A 30 -8.15 18.06 29.07
N GLN A 31 -7.93 18.95 28.10
CA GLN A 31 -7.41 20.30 28.34
C GLN A 31 -8.41 21.19 29.07
N GLN A 32 -9.70 21.15 28.69
CA GLN A 32 -10.75 21.88 29.39
C GLN A 32 -10.90 21.41 30.84
N ARG A 33 -10.85 20.09 31.07
CA ARG A 33 -10.90 19.50 32.43
C ARG A 33 -9.73 19.97 33.29
N ARG A 34 -8.52 20.06 32.72
CA ARG A 34 -7.34 20.57 33.41
C ARG A 34 -7.47 22.07 33.73
N ALA A 35 -7.86 22.89 32.75
CA ALA A 35 -8.09 24.32 32.95
C ALA A 35 -9.16 24.60 34.02
N ILE A 36 -10.24 23.81 34.06
CA ILE A 36 -11.27 23.89 35.12
C ILE A 36 -10.66 23.62 36.50
N TYR A 37 -9.80 22.62 36.62
CA TYR A 37 -9.19 22.26 37.90
C TYR A 37 -8.19 23.31 38.36
N GLU A 38 -7.35 23.82 37.47
CA GLU A 38 -6.36 24.87 37.76
C GLU A 38 -7.05 26.17 38.18
N THR A 39 -8.09 26.60 37.47
CA THR A 39 -8.86 27.80 37.86
C THR A 39 -9.57 27.65 39.21
N LEU A 40 -10.10 26.47 39.53
CA LEU A 40 -10.66 26.21 40.86
C LEU A 40 -9.58 26.15 41.94
N LEU A 41 -8.38 25.71 41.59
CA LEU A 41 -7.24 25.64 42.52
C LEU A 41 -6.75 27.05 42.87
N GLU A 42 -6.68 27.95 41.88
CA GLU A 42 -6.35 29.37 42.09
C GLU A 42 -7.38 30.09 42.98
N GLN A 43 -8.66 29.71 42.87
CA GLN A 43 -9.76 30.31 43.64
C GLN A 43 -9.96 29.67 45.02
N SER A 44 -9.30 28.56 45.32
CA SER A 44 -9.51 27.77 46.54
C SER A 44 -8.65 28.26 47.70
N THR A 45 -9.28 28.66 48.81
CA THR A 45 -8.60 28.94 50.09
C THR A 45 -8.82 27.79 51.07
N ASP A 46 -7.74 27.23 51.62
CA ASP A 46 -7.74 26.07 52.55
C ASP A 46 -8.53 24.84 52.06
N GLY A 47 -8.67 24.69 50.74
CA GLY A 47 -9.41 23.61 50.11
C GLY A 47 -10.92 23.82 50.03
N GLY A 48 -11.42 24.99 50.47
CA GLY A 48 -12.78 25.48 50.25
C GLY A 48 -12.89 26.28 48.96
N LEU A 49 -14.01 26.12 48.25
CA LEU A 49 -14.31 26.91 47.05
C LEU A 49 -15.27 28.06 47.39
N PRO A 50 -15.10 29.24 46.78
CA PRO A 50 -16.00 30.35 47.00
C PRO A 50 -17.41 30.03 46.48
N TYR A 51 -18.41 30.64 47.11
CA TYR A 51 -19.80 30.49 46.69
C TYR A 51 -19.95 30.93 45.23
N GLY A 52 -20.66 30.14 44.42
CA GLY A 52 -20.87 30.44 43.00
C GLY A 52 -19.76 29.98 42.05
N ALA A 53 -18.53 29.72 42.51
CA ALA A 53 -17.39 29.39 41.64
C ALA A 53 -17.64 28.21 40.67
N LEU A 54 -18.31 27.16 41.18
CA LEU A 54 -18.69 26.01 40.36
C LEU A 54 -19.72 26.36 39.28
N HIS A 55 -20.62 27.30 39.57
CA HIS A 55 -21.66 27.75 38.65
C HIS A 55 -21.10 28.70 37.60
N ASP A 56 -20.19 29.59 37.99
CA ASP A 56 -19.54 30.54 37.08
C ASP A 56 -18.71 29.81 36.02
N LEU A 57 -17.93 28.81 36.44
CA LEU A 57 -17.22 27.93 35.52
C LEU A 57 -18.19 27.07 34.69
N ALA A 58 -19.35 26.71 35.22
CA ALA A 58 -20.37 25.94 34.48
C ALA A 58 -20.90 26.73 33.29
N VAL A 59 -21.17 28.01 33.51
CA VAL A 59 -21.55 28.97 32.47
C VAL A 59 -20.42 29.14 31.46
N LYS A 60 -19.17 29.36 31.93
CA LYS A 60 -17.99 29.55 31.06
C LYS A 60 -17.73 28.37 30.14
N PHE A 61 -17.79 27.15 30.65
CA PHE A 61 -17.53 25.91 29.91
C PHE A 61 -18.80 25.29 29.29
N ARG A 62 -19.96 25.96 29.39
CA ARG A 62 -21.27 25.51 28.88
C ARG A 62 -21.61 24.07 29.27
N CYS A 63 -21.34 23.72 30.52
CA CYS A 63 -21.61 22.39 31.05
C CYS A 63 -22.42 22.47 32.35
N HIS A 64 -22.94 21.35 32.83
CA HIS A 64 -23.66 21.33 34.10
C HIS A 64 -22.69 21.45 35.28
N TRP A 65 -22.99 22.24 36.31
CA TRP A 65 -22.11 22.47 37.47
C TRP A 65 -21.67 21.17 38.18
N ARG A 66 -22.54 20.14 38.23
CA ARG A 66 -22.19 18.78 38.73
C ARG A 66 -21.03 18.12 37.97
N THR A 67 -20.79 18.50 36.72
CA THR A 67 -19.64 18.01 35.94
C THR A 67 -18.35 18.64 36.45
N ILE A 68 -18.37 19.93 36.75
CA ILE A 68 -17.23 20.68 37.31
C ILE A 68 -16.94 20.22 38.73
N SER A 69 -17.97 20.06 39.56
CA SER A 69 -17.85 19.46 40.89
C SER A 69 -17.18 18.07 40.82
N ARG A 70 -17.59 17.21 39.88
CA ARG A 70 -16.95 15.91 39.65
C ARG A 70 -15.48 16.01 39.23
N VAL A 71 -15.10 17.01 38.46
CA VAL A 71 -13.69 17.26 38.09
C VAL A 71 -12.89 17.67 39.32
N TRP A 72 -13.39 18.62 40.11
CA TRP A 72 -12.76 19.09 41.35
C TRP A 72 -12.56 17.96 42.36
N THR A 73 -13.63 17.25 42.72
CA THR A 73 -13.58 16.15 43.69
C THR A 73 -12.61 15.07 43.24
N ARG A 74 -12.53 14.79 41.94
CA ARG A 74 -11.60 13.78 41.40
C ARG A 74 -10.14 14.21 41.50
N GLY A 75 -9.83 15.45 41.11
CA GLY A 75 -8.47 15.97 41.24
C GLY A 75 -8.00 15.97 42.69
N ARG A 76 -8.85 16.41 43.63
CA ARG A 76 -8.56 16.37 45.08
C ARG A 76 -8.42 14.94 45.61
N ALA A 77 -9.28 14.01 45.19
CA ALA A 77 -9.17 12.60 45.58
C ALA A 77 -7.90 11.93 45.04
N SER A 78 -7.47 12.28 43.81
CA SER A 78 -6.20 11.80 43.24
C SER A 78 -5.00 12.22 44.11
N LEU A 79 -4.95 13.48 44.53
CA LEU A 79 -3.89 13.98 45.41
C LEU A 79 -3.92 13.31 46.79
N ARG A 80 -5.12 13.12 47.36
CA ARG A 80 -5.29 12.40 48.65
C ARG A 80 -4.83 10.94 48.58
N ASN A 81 -4.94 10.32 47.40
CA ASN A 81 -4.52 8.94 47.17
C ASN A 81 -3.01 8.81 46.85
N GLY A 82 -2.22 9.89 46.99
CA GLY A 82 -0.76 9.86 46.86
C GLY A 82 -0.22 10.09 45.44
N ASN A 83 -1.03 10.57 44.50
CA ASN A 83 -0.51 11.00 43.19
C ASN A 83 0.10 12.41 43.30
N ASP A 84 1.29 12.62 42.73
CA ASP A 84 1.96 13.93 42.69
C ASP A 84 1.19 14.97 41.86
N VAL A 85 0.40 14.51 40.88
CA VAL A 85 -0.39 15.35 39.98
C VAL A 85 -1.87 14.96 40.09
N ALA A 86 -2.75 15.97 40.11
CA ALA A 86 -4.18 15.76 40.14
C ALA A 86 -4.68 15.11 38.82
N ASP A 87 -5.22 13.89 38.91
CA ASP A 87 -5.89 13.23 37.80
C ASP A 87 -7.32 13.77 37.59
N VAL A 88 -7.49 14.54 36.53
CA VAL A 88 -8.78 15.07 36.07
C VAL A 88 -9.24 14.48 34.74
N ALA A 89 -8.57 13.41 34.28
CA ALA A 89 -8.89 12.76 33.03
C ALA A 89 -10.31 12.16 33.03
N SER A 90 -10.89 12.09 31.84
CA SER A 90 -12.18 11.43 31.65
C SER A 90 -12.00 9.92 31.74
N ARG A 91 -12.84 9.26 32.56
CA ARG A 91 -12.89 7.79 32.61
C ARG A 91 -13.58 7.18 31.40
N LEU A 92 -14.09 7.99 30.48
CA LEU A 92 -14.72 7.52 29.26
C LEU A 92 -13.67 7.09 28.21
N GLN A 93 -12.50 7.72 28.22
CA GLN A 93 -11.43 7.40 27.28
C GLN A 93 -10.95 5.96 27.52
N GLY A 94 -11.01 5.13 26.49
CA GLY A 94 -10.65 3.70 26.54
C GLY A 94 -11.73 2.77 27.12
N ASN A 95 -12.66 3.27 27.92
CA ASN A 95 -13.74 2.47 28.52
C ASN A 95 -15.05 2.51 27.74
N VAL A 96 -15.23 3.52 26.90
CA VAL A 96 -16.42 3.68 26.07
C VAL A 96 -16.20 3.04 24.70
N GLY A 97 -17.24 2.40 24.19
CA GLY A 97 -17.26 1.74 22.90
C GLY A 97 -17.32 0.23 23.01
N ARG A 98 -17.46 -0.42 21.85
CA ARG A 98 -17.56 -1.88 21.77
C ARG A 98 -16.19 -2.52 22.04
N LYS A 99 -16.11 -3.38 23.07
CA LYS A 99 -14.92 -4.18 23.35
C LYS A 99 -14.64 -5.15 22.19
N LYS A 100 -13.36 -5.35 21.86
CA LYS A 100 -12.94 -6.31 20.83
C LYS A 100 -13.30 -7.72 21.31
N THR A 101 -14.00 -8.49 20.47
CA THR A 101 -14.44 -9.86 20.80
C THR A 101 -13.32 -10.89 20.74
N ARG A 102 -12.27 -10.64 19.96
CA ARG A 102 -11.13 -11.54 19.79
C ARG A 102 -9.82 -10.78 19.90
N THR A 103 -8.81 -11.42 20.48
CA THR A 103 -7.45 -10.89 20.54
C THR A 103 -6.74 -11.06 19.19
N SER A 104 -5.63 -10.35 18.99
CA SER A 104 -4.83 -10.50 17.76
C SER A 104 -4.21 -11.89 17.63
N GLU A 105 -3.81 -12.50 18.75
CA GLU A 105 -3.19 -13.82 18.80
C GLU A 105 -4.19 -14.92 18.44
N GLU A 106 -5.42 -14.84 18.96
CA GLU A 106 -6.49 -15.77 18.61
C GLU A 106 -6.79 -15.74 17.09
N ILE A 107 -6.81 -14.55 16.49
CA ILE A 107 -7.02 -14.40 15.05
C ILE A 107 -5.86 -15.01 14.26
N GLU A 108 -4.62 -14.77 14.70
CA GLU A 108 -3.42 -15.33 14.05
C GLU A 108 -3.43 -16.86 14.12
N GLN A 109 -3.74 -17.42 15.28
CA GLN A 109 -3.80 -18.87 15.48
C GLN A 109 -4.90 -19.51 14.63
N ALA A 110 -6.11 -18.93 14.62
CA ALA A 110 -7.22 -19.42 13.80
C ALA A 110 -6.94 -19.35 12.29
N ILE A 111 -6.17 -18.36 11.84
CA ILE A 111 -5.74 -18.31 10.43
C ILE A 111 -4.64 -19.35 10.17
N LYS A 112 -3.74 -19.59 11.12
CA LYS A 112 -2.66 -20.59 11.01
C LYS A 112 -3.12 -22.04 10.99
N THR A 113 -4.29 -22.36 11.55
CA THR A 113 -4.86 -23.72 11.48
C THR A 113 -5.47 -24.05 10.12
N VAL A 114 -5.94 -23.05 9.36
CA VAL A 114 -6.54 -23.28 8.02
C VAL A 114 -5.48 -23.78 7.04
N PRO A 115 -5.66 -24.85 6.26
CA PRO A 115 -4.65 -25.28 5.27
C PRO A 115 -4.34 -24.21 4.22
N HIS A 116 -3.09 -24.16 3.72
CA HIS A 116 -2.66 -23.12 2.76
C HIS A 116 -3.50 -23.06 1.49
N PHE A 117 -3.92 -24.20 0.94
CA PHE A 117 -4.77 -24.25 -0.25
C PHE A 117 -6.13 -23.56 -0.06
N ALA A 118 -6.61 -23.46 1.19
CA ALA A 118 -7.85 -22.79 1.55
C ALA A 118 -7.64 -21.32 1.96
N ARG A 119 -6.40 -20.80 1.93
CA ARG A 119 -6.08 -19.39 2.25
C ARG A 119 -5.92 -18.49 1.03
N GLN A 120 -6.53 -18.85 -0.10
CA GLN A 120 -6.32 -18.12 -1.36
C GLN A 120 -7.01 -16.74 -1.38
N THR A 121 -8.22 -16.65 -0.84
CA THR A 121 -8.99 -15.40 -0.80
C THR A 121 -9.40 -15.07 0.62
N LEU A 122 -9.57 -13.78 0.93
CA LEU A 122 -10.05 -13.35 2.25
C LEU A 122 -11.43 -13.92 2.58
N ARG A 123 -12.26 -14.22 1.58
CA ARG A 123 -13.57 -14.87 1.77
C ARG A 123 -13.39 -16.33 2.20
N SER A 124 -12.51 -17.06 1.52
CA SER A 124 -12.17 -18.45 1.87
C SER A 124 -11.56 -18.55 3.26
N VAL A 125 -10.58 -17.68 3.57
CA VAL A 125 -9.96 -17.62 4.91
C VAL A 125 -11.03 -17.34 5.97
N ALA A 126 -11.92 -16.37 5.74
CA ALA A 126 -12.96 -16.02 6.70
C ALA A 126 -13.93 -17.17 7.00
N HIS A 127 -14.35 -17.89 5.95
CA HIS A 127 -15.22 -19.05 6.09
C HIS A 127 -14.52 -20.17 6.87
N GLN A 128 -13.28 -20.49 6.51
CA GLN A 128 -12.53 -21.61 7.11
C GLN A 128 -12.01 -21.32 8.53
N SER A 129 -11.70 -20.07 8.85
CA SER A 129 -11.26 -19.68 10.19
C SER A 129 -12.41 -19.29 11.12
N ASN A 130 -13.67 -19.29 10.63
CA ASN A 130 -14.84 -18.78 11.34
C ASN A 130 -14.67 -17.34 11.88
N ILE A 131 -13.87 -16.53 11.17
CA ILE A 131 -13.64 -15.11 11.52
C ILE A 131 -14.21 -14.25 10.41
N PRO A 132 -15.06 -13.26 10.72
CA PRO A 132 -15.61 -12.36 9.72
C PRO A 132 -14.51 -11.69 8.89
N LYS A 133 -14.69 -11.65 7.56
CA LYS A 133 -13.75 -11.03 6.61
C LYS A 133 -13.34 -9.61 7.03
N SER A 134 -14.28 -8.80 7.53
CA SER A 134 -14.02 -7.44 8.03
C SER A 134 -13.01 -7.41 9.18
N THR A 135 -13.08 -8.39 10.08
CA THR A 135 -12.14 -8.55 11.20
C THR A 135 -10.75 -8.92 10.71
N ILE A 136 -10.65 -9.80 9.72
CA ILE A 136 -9.37 -10.18 9.10
C ILE A 136 -8.74 -8.97 8.38
N ILE A 137 -9.53 -8.18 7.63
CA ILE A 137 -9.04 -6.95 6.98
C ILE A 137 -8.48 -5.96 8.00
N ARG A 138 -9.21 -5.74 9.10
CA ARG A 138 -8.73 -4.88 10.20
C ARG A 138 -7.44 -5.42 10.81
N HIS A 139 -7.38 -6.72 11.08
CA HIS A 139 -6.18 -7.37 11.62
C HIS A 139 -4.96 -7.24 10.69
N ILE A 140 -5.15 -7.39 9.38
CA ILE A 140 -4.09 -7.15 8.37
C ILE A 140 -3.54 -5.72 8.49
N ARG A 141 -4.43 -4.73 8.65
CA ARG A 141 -4.04 -3.31 8.77
C ARG A 141 -3.32 -3.00 10.08
N GLU A 142 -3.82 -3.53 11.20
CA GLU A 142 -3.27 -3.29 12.55
C GLU A 142 -1.92 -3.99 12.74
N THR A 143 -1.84 -5.30 12.44
CA THR A 143 -0.67 -6.12 12.78
C THR A 143 0.39 -6.11 11.68
N LYS A 144 0.04 -5.82 10.43
CA LYS A 144 0.94 -5.80 9.24
C LYS A 144 1.80 -7.07 9.01
N ARG A 145 1.56 -8.15 9.76
CA ARG A 145 2.26 -9.44 9.64
C ARG A 145 1.64 -10.36 8.59
N LEU A 146 0.32 -10.37 8.48
CA LEU A 146 -0.42 -11.16 7.49
C LEU A 146 -0.42 -10.43 6.13
N LYS A 147 0.22 -11.03 5.10
CA LYS A 147 0.34 -10.46 3.75
C LYS A 147 0.05 -11.52 2.68
N ALA A 148 -0.53 -11.08 1.57
CA ALA A 148 -0.65 -11.91 0.38
C ALA A 148 0.74 -12.16 -0.23
N ARG A 149 1.02 -13.40 -0.62
CA ARG A 149 2.26 -13.82 -1.27
C ARG A 149 1.92 -14.65 -2.49
N SER A 150 2.58 -14.38 -3.61
CA SER A 150 2.48 -15.20 -4.81
C SER A 150 3.49 -16.34 -4.74
N SER A 151 3.01 -17.56 -4.98
CA SER A 151 3.87 -18.72 -5.21
C SER A 151 3.77 -19.08 -6.69
N TYR A 152 4.90 -19.19 -7.38
CA TYR A 152 4.96 -19.62 -8.77
C TYR A 152 5.51 -21.04 -8.81
N VAL A 153 4.86 -21.90 -9.58
CA VAL A 153 5.37 -23.25 -9.87
C VAL A 153 6.66 -23.10 -10.65
N LYS A 154 7.72 -23.74 -10.18
CA LYS A 154 9.01 -23.84 -10.87
C LYS A 154 9.18 -25.26 -11.38
N PRO A 155 9.81 -25.48 -12.54
CA PRO A 155 10.20 -26.82 -12.98
C PRO A 155 11.00 -27.52 -11.89
N LEU A 156 10.66 -28.78 -11.61
CA LEU A 156 11.39 -29.60 -10.65
C LEU A 156 12.74 -29.97 -11.26
N LEU A 157 13.84 -29.54 -10.61
CA LEU A 157 15.18 -29.98 -10.97
C LEU A 157 15.45 -31.31 -10.26
N THR A 158 15.54 -32.39 -11.03
CA THR A 158 16.07 -33.67 -10.54
C THR A 158 17.55 -33.54 -10.25
N GLU A 159 18.11 -34.46 -9.47
CA GLU A 159 19.55 -34.48 -9.18
C GLU A 159 20.38 -34.59 -10.47
N ASP A 160 19.92 -35.35 -11.45
CA ASP A 160 20.58 -35.49 -12.75
C ASP A 160 20.56 -34.18 -13.55
N ASN A 161 19.43 -33.46 -13.52
CA ASN A 161 19.34 -32.13 -14.13
C ASN A 161 20.30 -31.15 -13.43
N LEU A 162 20.44 -31.25 -12.11
CA LEU A 162 21.37 -30.42 -11.34
C LEU A 162 22.83 -30.74 -11.71
N LYS A 163 23.21 -32.02 -11.73
CA LYS A 163 24.56 -32.48 -12.13
C LYS A 163 24.90 -32.03 -13.55
N THR A 164 23.95 -32.17 -14.48
CA THR A 164 24.14 -31.78 -15.89
C THR A 164 24.35 -30.28 -16.02
N ARG A 165 23.52 -29.47 -15.34
CA ARG A 165 23.66 -28.01 -15.33
C ARG A 165 24.96 -27.56 -14.66
N LEU A 166 25.36 -28.23 -13.57
CA LEU A 166 26.60 -27.93 -12.88
C LEU A 166 27.81 -28.27 -13.77
N LYS A 167 27.81 -29.45 -14.39
CA LYS A 167 28.86 -29.86 -15.35
C LYS A 167 28.96 -28.87 -16.51
N PHE A 168 27.83 -28.45 -17.07
CA PHE A 168 27.80 -27.41 -18.09
C PHE A 168 28.42 -26.10 -17.60
N ALA A 169 28.04 -25.61 -16.42
CA ALA A 169 28.61 -24.38 -15.86
C ALA A 169 30.11 -24.51 -15.56
N MET A 170 30.55 -25.67 -15.06
CA MET A 170 31.95 -25.98 -14.73
C MET A 170 32.85 -25.89 -15.95
N ASN A 171 32.37 -26.26 -17.15
CA ASN A 171 33.13 -26.12 -18.40
C ASN A 171 33.50 -24.67 -18.73
N PHE A 172 32.82 -23.69 -18.13
CA PHE A 172 33.13 -22.26 -18.28
C PHE A 172 34.00 -21.73 -17.15
N VAL A 173 34.42 -22.54 -16.18
CA VAL A 173 35.31 -22.13 -15.10
C VAL A 173 36.74 -22.55 -15.45
N ARG A 174 37.67 -21.60 -15.39
CA ARG A 174 39.10 -21.81 -15.71
C ARG A 174 39.96 -21.45 -14.50
N PRO A 175 41.05 -22.20 -14.23
CA PRO A 175 42.01 -21.81 -13.21
C PRO A 175 42.80 -20.56 -13.66
N SER A 176 43.02 -19.64 -12.74
CA SER A 176 43.89 -18.47 -12.88
C SER A 176 45.29 -18.77 -12.35
N ALA A 177 46.30 -18.05 -12.86
CA ALA A 177 47.69 -18.17 -12.41
C ALA A 177 47.88 -17.89 -10.90
N SER A 178 46.96 -17.14 -10.29
CA SER A 178 46.92 -16.84 -8.85
C SER A 178 46.25 -17.93 -8.00
N GLY A 179 45.92 -19.09 -8.58
CA GLY A 179 45.19 -20.18 -7.90
C GLY A 179 43.68 -19.92 -7.71
N THR A 180 43.18 -18.78 -8.17
CA THR A 180 41.73 -18.47 -8.17
C THR A 180 41.04 -19.06 -9.39
N HIS A 181 39.72 -19.23 -9.33
CA HIS A 181 38.92 -19.68 -10.47
C HIS A 181 38.23 -18.47 -11.13
N ILE A 182 38.33 -18.36 -12.46
CA ILE A 182 37.71 -17.29 -13.24
C ILE A 182 36.77 -17.89 -14.29
N PHE A 183 35.66 -17.21 -14.55
CA PHE A 183 34.79 -17.61 -15.66
C PHE A 183 35.46 -17.27 -17.00
N ALA A 184 35.28 -18.15 -17.98
CA ALA A 184 35.69 -17.94 -19.35
C ALA A 184 35.09 -16.63 -19.87
N SER A 185 35.84 -15.89 -20.68
CA SER A 185 35.41 -14.58 -21.16
C SER A 185 34.18 -14.66 -22.09
N MET A 186 33.90 -15.83 -22.66
CA MET A 186 32.76 -16.09 -23.56
C MET A 186 32.69 -15.12 -24.78
N HIS A 187 33.81 -14.49 -25.17
CA HIS A 187 33.85 -13.57 -26.31
C HIS A 187 33.57 -14.24 -27.66
N GLN A 188 33.57 -15.58 -27.71
CA GLN A 188 33.26 -16.39 -28.90
C GLN A 188 31.82 -16.94 -28.89
N TYR A 189 31.01 -16.58 -27.88
CA TYR A 189 29.65 -17.08 -27.75
C TYR A 189 28.63 -16.00 -28.11
N VAL A 190 27.61 -16.43 -28.85
CA VAL A 190 26.40 -15.66 -29.11
C VAL A 190 25.25 -16.41 -28.46
N HIS A 191 24.54 -15.76 -27.56
CA HIS A 191 23.35 -16.31 -26.93
C HIS A 191 22.14 -16.03 -27.81
N VAL A 192 21.40 -17.07 -28.14
CA VAL A 192 20.20 -17.01 -28.97
C VAL A 192 19.02 -17.48 -28.15
N ASP A 193 17.92 -16.73 -28.20
CA ASP A 193 16.66 -17.08 -27.54
C ASP A 193 15.47 -16.76 -28.44
N GLU A 194 14.42 -17.57 -28.31
CA GLU A 194 13.14 -17.36 -28.98
C GLU A 194 12.10 -16.84 -28.01
N LYS A 195 11.43 -15.77 -28.40
CA LYS A 195 10.41 -15.14 -27.55
C LYS A 195 9.12 -14.86 -28.30
N TRP A 196 8.02 -15.37 -27.75
CA TRP A 196 6.67 -15.04 -28.18
C TRP A 196 6.17 -13.77 -27.50
N PHE A 197 5.77 -12.79 -28.31
CA PHE A 197 5.11 -11.57 -27.87
C PHE A 197 3.65 -11.57 -28.31
N TYR A 198 2.76 -11.29 -27.36
CA TYR A 198 1.33 -11.13 -27.66
C TYR A 198 1.09 -9.73 -28.24
N LEU A 199 0.36 -9.63 -29.34
CA LEU A 199 -0.04 -8.35 -29.93
C LEU A 199 -0.88 -7.51 -28.94
N THR A 200 -1.62 -8.17 -28.06
CA THR A 200 -2.40 -7.52 -26.99
C THR A 200 -2.16 -8.21 -25.65
N LYS A 201 -2.03 -7.44 -24.56
CA LYS A 201 -1.91 -7.99 -23.20
C LYS A 201 -3.24 -8.60 -22.76
N VAL A 202 -3.19 -9.82 -22.20
CA VAL A 202 -4.39 -10.52 -21.68
C VAL A 202 -5.07 -9.70 -20.59
N LYS A 203 -4.29 -9.24 -19.60
CA LYS A 203 -4.73 -8.34 -18.55
C LYS A 203 -4.17 -6.95 -18.83
N ARG A 204 -5.07 -5.96 -18.98
CA ARG A 204 -4.74 -4.53 -19.00
C ARG A 204 -5.54 -3.86 -17.89
N ASN A 205 -4.90 -2.94 -17.19
CA ASN A 205 -5.59 -2.09 -16.22
C ASN A 205 -5.83 -0.75 -16.92
N PHE A 206 -7.05 -0.24 -16.84
CA PHE A 206 -7.44 1.07 -17.32
C PHE A 206 -7.84 1.91 -16.11
N TYR A 207 -7.41 3.16 -16.08
CA TYR A 207 -8.00 4.17 -15.19
C TYR A 207 -9.13 4.79 -15.99
N VAL A 208 -10.34 4.71 -15.45
CA VAL A 208 -11.59 5.07 -16.10
C VAL A 208 -12.40 5.78 -15.03
N TYR A 209 -13.04 6.89 -15.39
CA TYR A 209 -13.92 7.63 -14.46
C TYR A 209 -15.21 6.84 -14.21
N ASP A 210 -15.95 7.16 -13.14
CA ASP A 210 -17.13 6.40 -12.73
C ASP A 210 -18.27 6.42 -13.77
N ASP A 211 -18.25 7.40 -14.68
CA ASP A 211 -19.22 7.62 -15.76
C ASP A 211 -18.74 7.13 -17.13
N GLU A 212 -17.55 6.53 -17.23
CA GLU A 212 -16.99 6.02 -18.48
C GLU A 212 -17.13 4.50 -18.59
N ASP A 213 -17.58 4.02 -19.75
CA ASP A 213 -17.64 2.59 -20.05
C ASP A 213 -16.28 2.04 -20.52
N ILE A 214 -15.81 0.98 -19.87
CA ILE A 214 -14.60 0.27 -20.29
C ILE A 214 -14.86 -0.43 -21.63
N ALA A 215 -14.04 -0.12 -22.64
CA ALA A 215 -14.10 -0.78 -23.94
C ALA A 215 -14.07 -2.32 -23.81
N LEU A 216 -15.11 -2.97 -24.33
CA LEU A 216 -15.24 -4.42 -24.30
C LEU A 216 -14.10 -5.07 -25.10
N ARG A 217 -13.31 -5.91 -24.44
CA ARG A 217 -12.25 -6.71 -25.06
C ARG A 217 -12.52 -8.18 -24.84
N SER A 218 -13.13 -8.83 -25.82
CA SER A 218 -13.45 -10.26 -25.78
C SER A 218 -12.66 -11.05 -26.84
N VAL A 219 -12.20 -12.25 -26.47
CA VAL A 219 -11.60 -13.25 -27.36
C VAL A 219 -12.06 -14.61 -26.87
N LYS A 220 -12.35 -15.57 -27.77
CA LYS A 220 -12.83 -16.92 -27.41
C LYS A 220 -11.88 -17.69 -26.47
N SER A 221 -10.55 -17.53 -26.64
CA SER A 221 -9.52 -18.11 -25.77
C SER A 221 -8.23 -17.29 -25.88
N LYS A 222 -7.43 -17.25 -24.80
CA LYS A 222 -6.09 -16.64 -24.78
C LYS A 222 -5.15 -17.21 -25.85
N GLN A 223 -5.37 -18.46 -26.26
CA GLN A 223 -4.56 -19.11 -27.29
C GLN A 223 -4.73 -18.45 -28.66
N PHE A 224 -5.89 -17.85 -28.95
CA PHE A 224 -6.19 -17.18 -30.22
C PHE A 224 -5.71 -15.72 -30.29
N ILE A 225 -5.10 -15.18 -29.23
CA ILE A 225 -4.49 -13.85 -29.30
C ILE A 225 -3.29 -13.96 -30.25
N THR A 226 -3.27 -13.14 -31.30
CA THR A 226 -2.16 -13.08 -32.26
C THR A 226 -0.83 -12.90 -31.52
N LYS A 227 0.13 -13.77 -31.84
CA LYS A 227 1.48 -13.74 -31.26
C LYS A 227 2.50 -13.64 -32.39
N VAL A 228 3.55 -12.89 -32.14
CA VAL A 228 4.71 -12.79 -33.01
C VAL A 228 5.88 -13.41 -32.28
N MET A 229 6.58 -14.35 -32.92
CA MET A 229 7.82 -14.91 -32.40
C MET A 229 8.98 -14.07 -32.91
N LEU A 230 9.90 -13.72 -32.01
CA LEU A 230 11.14 -13.06 -32.36
C LEU A 230 12.33 -13.91 -31.89
N LEU A 231 13.30 -14.08 -32.77
CA LEU A 231 14.63 -14.59 -32.45
C LEU A 231 15.51 -13.41 -32.04
N ALA A 232 16.14 -13.46 -30.88
CA ALA A 232 17.10 -12.45 -30.46
C ALA A 232 18.48 -13.09 -30.28
N ALA A 233 19.51 -12.45 -30.83
CA ALA A 233 20.90 -12.87 -30.65
C ALA A 233 21.68 -11.76 -29.94
N VAL A 234 22.36 -12.12 -28.85
CA VAL A 234 23.14 -11.20 -28.03
C VAL A 234 24.49 -11.85 -27.68
N ALA A 235 25.56 -11.11 -27.93
CA ALA A 235 26.92 -11.46 -27.54
C ALA A 235 27.36 -10.59 -26.35
N ARG A 236 28.50 -10.93 -25.74
CA ARG A 236 29.07 -10.13 -24.67
C ARG A 236 29.54 -8.76 -25.19
N PRO A 237 29.17 -7.63 -24.54
CA PRO A 237 29.68 -6.32 -24.91
C PRO A 237 31.20 -6.24 -24.78
N ARG A 238 31.88 -5.65 -25.76
CA ARG A 238 33.34 -5.56 -25.81
C ARG A 238 33.83 -4.36 -26.61
N TYR A 239 35.02 -3.87 -26.28
CA TYR A 239 35.66 -2.80 -27.04
C TYR A 239 36.22 -3.35 -28.37
N ASP A 240 35.95 -2.67 -29.47
CA ASP A 240 36.53 -2.93 -30.78
C ASP A 240 37.65 -1.90 -31.04
N SER A 241 38.89 -2.38 -31.02
CA SER A 241 40.09 -1.55 -31.21
C SER A 241 40.21 -1.03 -32.65
N SER A 242 39.70 -1.77 -33.64
CA SER A 242 39.73 -1.35 -35.05
C SER A 242 38.80 -0.17 -35.28
N LYS A 243 37.59 -0.23 -34.73
CA LYS A 243 36.58 0.83 -34.86
C LYS A 243 36.68 1.91 -33.78
N LYS A 244 37.59 1.74 -32.81
CA LYS A 244 37.74 2.57 -31.59
C LYS A 244 36.41 2.82 -30.87
N LYS A 245 35.51 1.83 -30.87
CA LYS A 245 34.14 1.93 -30.37
C LYS A 245 33.79 0.72 -29.52
N PHE A 246 32.86 0.90 -28.57
CA PHE A 246 32.35 -0.19 -27.77
C PHE A 246 31.19 -0.88 -28.49
N PHE A 247 31.29 -2.19 -28.70
CA PHE A 247 30.19 -3.02 -29.16
C PHE A 247 29.27 -3.35 -27.99
N ASP A 248 27.99 -3.04 -28.10
CA ASP A 248 27.00 -3.17 -27.03
C ASP A 248 26.45 -4.61 -26.88
N GLY A 249 26.98 -5.56 -27.65
CA GLY A 249 26.59 -6.97 -27.60
C GLY A 249 25.35 -7.30 -28.41
N LYS A 250 24.60 -6.31 -28.92
CA LYS A 250 23.38 -6.58 -29.68
C LYS A 250 23.75 -7.02 -31.09
N VAL A 251 23.41 -8.26 -31.44
CA VAL A 251 23.66 -8.79 -32.79
C VAL A 251 22.44 -8.51 -33.68
N GLY A 252 21.25 -8.82 -33.19
CA GLY A 252 20.01 -8.52 -33.89
C GLY A 252 18.79 -9.16 -33.27
N VAL A 253 17.64 -8.74 -33.79
CA VAL A 253 16.33 -9.29 -33.44
C VAL A 253 15.57 -9.49 -34.75
N TRP A 254 15.14 -10.72 -35.01
CA TRP A 254 14.46 -11.10 -36.24
C TRP A 254 13.08 -11.67 -35.94
N PRO A 255 12.01 -11.09 -36.49
CA PRO A 255 10.69 -11.69 -36.39
C PRO A 255 10.59 -12.93 -37.29
N PHE A 256 9.98 -14.01 -36.79
CA PHE A 256 9.52 -15.11 -37.63
C PHE A 256 8.19 -14.72 -38.26
N VAL A 257 8.26 -13.94 -39.33
CA VAL A 257 7.12 -13.47 -40.11
C VAL A 257 7.38 -13.70 -41.59
N GLU A 258 6.32 -13.97 -42.33
CA GLU A 258 6.36 -13.98 -43.79
C GLU A 258 6.17 -12.55 -44.29
N VAL A 259 7.15 -12.02 -45.02
CA VAL A 259 7.03 -10.73 -45.69
C VAL A 259 6.35 -10.96 -47.02
N ALA A 260 5.06 -10.60 -47.12
CA ALA A 260 4.30 -10.68 -48.35
C ALA A 260 4.32 -9.33 -49.09
N PRO A 261 4.43 -9.32 -50.43
CA PRO A 261 4.38 -8.08 -51.20
C PRO A 261 3.05 -7.36 -50.94
N ALA A 262 3.12 -6.04 -50.75
CA ALA A 262 1.94 -5.22 -50.54
C ALA A 262 0.92 -5.44 -51.67
N LYS A 263 -0.26 -5.99 -51.33
CA LYS A 263 -1.36 -6.16 -52.27
C LYS A 263 -1.96 -4.79 -52.57
N ARG A 264 -2.16 -4.50 -53.86
CA ARG A 264 -2.84 -3.26 -54.28
C ARG A 264 -4.29 -3.32 -53.82
N THR A 265 -4.76 -2.27 -53.16
CA THR A 265 -6.18 -2.11 -52.83
C THR A 265 -7.02 -1.74 -54.06
N SER A 266 -6.40 -1.19 -55.12
CA SER A 266 -7.06 -0.92 -56.41
C SER A 266 -6.05 -0.82 -57.57
N LYS A 267 -6.56 -0.93 -58.81
CA LYS A 267 -5.79 -0.89 -60.06
C LYS A 267 -5.06 0.45 -60.32
N ASN A 268 -5.39 1.53 -59.59
CA ASN A 268 -4.86 2.87 -59.85
C ASN A 268 -3.92 3.40 -58.74
N ARG A 269 -3.62 2.63 -57.69
CA ARG A 269 -2.66 3.04 -56.65
C ARG A 269 -1.31 2.33 -56.78
N PRO A 270 -0.17 3.02 -56.53
CA PRO A 270 1.13 2.37 -56.50
C PRO A 270 1.14 1.28 -55.41
N LYS A 271 1.91 0.21 -55.63
CA LYS A 271 2.15 -0.79 -54.58
C LYS A 271 2.88 -0.10 -53.42
N GLY A 272 2.46 -0.39 -52.19
CA GLY A 272 3.25 -0.03 -51.01
C GLY A 272 4.59 -0.76 -51.00
N LEU A 273 5.54 -0.26 -50.22
CA LEU A 273 6.75 -1.02 -49.92
C LEU A 273 6.37 -2.27 -49.08
N PRO A 274 7.09 -3.41 -49.27
CA PRO A 274 6.89 -4.61 -48.47
C PRO A 274 7.21 -4.40 -46.99
#